data_AF-A0A6M0CHC6-F1
#
_entry.id   AF-A0A6M0CHC6-F1
#
_cell.length_a   1.000
_cell.length_b   1.000
_cell.length_c   1.000
_cell.angle_alpha   90.00
_cell.angle_beta   90.00
_cell.angle_gamma   90.00
#
_symmetry.space_group_name_H-M   'P 1'
#
loop_
_entity.id
_entity.type
_entity.pdbx_description
1 polymer ?
#
loop_
_entity_poly.entity_id
_entity_poly.type
_entity_poly.pdbx_seq_one_letter_code
_entity_poly.pdbx_strand_id
1 'polypeptide(L)'
;YTPLLESTELPDVPLQNGDAVIVSELEPGAAFGYDRALVSKSTLAQQQITVRIFSHPNNALATTPLPNGSRLIEVLNSIPVNVANLKEITLIRFDRQQNQVIRRELNGKDAIFGDSSQNILLQDEDVIVLDRNWLNQINYVVSSYTDPVRDFLGFVLLFRSLQRDTSNVFFGGGNNNNNNNRNNN
;
A
#
# COMPACT_ATOMS: atom_id res chain seq x y z
N TYR A 1 8.07 -12.19 21.07
CA TYR A 1 9.07 -12.78 20.16
C TYR A 1 10.43 -12.62 20.77
N THR A 2 10.67 -13.49 21.72
CA THR A 2 11.86 -13.55 22.54
C THR A 2 13.11 -14.03 21.77
N PRO A 3 13.00 -14.95 20.77
CA PRO A 3 14.21 -15.48 20.15
C PRO A 3 15.09 -14.52 19.35
N LEU A 4 14.46 -13.59 18.62
CA LEU A 4 15.18 -12.53 17.90
C LEU A 4 15.77 -11.47 18.85
N LEU A 5 15.18 -11.30 20.03
CA LEU A 5 15.61 -10.34 21.04
C LEU A 5 16.72 -10.93 21.94
N GLU A 6 16.62 -12.21 22.26
CA GLU A 6 17.52 -12.95 23.15
C GLU A 6 18.56 -13.78 22.38
N SER A 7 18.56 -13.72 21.05
CA SER A 7 19.47 -14.48 20.17
C SER A 7 19.47 -15.99 20.48
N THR A 8 18.29 -16.60 20.66
CA THR A 8 18.23 -18.06 20.79
C THR A 8 18.49 -18.71 19.45
N GLU A 9 19.30 -19.77 19.47
CA GLU A 9 19.69 -20.51 18.26
C GLU A 9 18.46 -21.09 17.57
N LEU A 10 18.47 -21.07 16.24
CA LEU A 10 17.46 -21.74 15.45
C LEU A 10 17.55 -23.26 15.70
N PRO A 11 16.43 -24.00 15.69
CA PRO A 11 16.45 -25.45 15.85
C PRO A 11 17.35 -26.10 14.81
N ASP A 12 18.41 -26.78 15.27
CA ASP A 12 19.27 -27.59 14.41
C ASP A 12 18.72 -29.01 14.34
N VAL A 13 17.73 -29.20 13.45
CA VAL A 13 17.05 -30.49 13.26
C VAL A 13 17.56 -31.14 11.97
N PRO A 14 18.20 -32.32 12.03
CA PRO A 14 18.65 -33.02 10.85
C PRO A 14 17.44 -33.55 10.06
N LEU A 15 17.37 -33.21 8.77
CA LEU A 15 16.31 -33.66 7.87
C LEU A 15 16.75 -34.92 7.10
N GLN A 16 15.83 -35.85 6.88
CA GLN A 16 16.03 -37.06 6.09
C GLN A 16 15.28 -37.00 4.76
N ASN A 17 15.64 -37.91 3.86
CA ASN A 17 14.99 -38.00 2.56
C ASN A 17 13.51 -38.39 2.74
N GLY A 18 12.60 -37.53 2.27
CA GLY A 18 11.15 -37.68 2.46
C GLY A 18 10.54 -36.71 3.48
N ASP A 19 11.36 -35.97 4.24
CA ASP A 19 10.87 -34.97 5.18
C ASP A 19 10.41 -33.68 4.47
N ALA A 20 9.38 -33.04 5.02
CA ALA A 20 8.87 -31.75 4.55
C ALA A 20 8.90 -30.73 5.69
N VAL A 21 9.48 -29.57 5.44
CA VAL A 21 9.46 -28.42 6.35
C VAL A 21 8.38 -27.45 5.89
N ILE A 22 7.39 -27.19 6.74
CA ILE A 22 6.29 -26.28 6.45
C ILE A 22 6.38 -25.11 7.45
N VAL A 23 6.61 -23.91 6.92
CA VAL A 23 6.55 -22.66 7.70
C VAL A 23 5.23 -21.99 7.38
N SER A 24 4.29 -22.00 8.32
CA SER A 24 2.99 -21.38 8.15
C SER A 24 3.09 -19.87 8.36
N GLU A 25 2.28 -19.09 7.63
CA GLU A 25 2.09 -17.68 7.93
C GLU A 25 1.50 -17.55 9.34
N LEU A 26 1.85 -16.48 10.05
CA LEU A 26 1.31 -16.23 11.37
C LEU A 26 -0.17 -15.92 11.28
N GLU A 27 -0.99 -16.77 11.90
CA GLU A 27 -2.43 -16.61 11.96
C GLU A 27 -2.82 -15.25 12.60
N PRO A 28 -3.84 -14.57 12.08
CA PRO A 28 -4.44 -13.40 12.69
C PRO A 28 -4.71 -13.58 14.19
N GLY A 29 -4.16 -12.70 15.03
CA GLY A 29 -4.34 -12.77 16.49
C GLY A 29 -3.34 -13.65 17.26
N ALA A 30 -2.51 -14.46 16.59
CA ALA A 30 -1.41 -15.20 17.21
C ALA A 30 -0.17 -14.32 17.52
N ALA A 31 -0.27 -13.02 17.25
CA ALA A 31 0.80 -12.02 17.32
C ALA A 31 1.13 -11.52 18.74
N PHE A 32 0.78 -12.26 19.80
CA PHE A 32 1.06 -11.83 21.17
C PHE A 32 2.57 -11.66 21.38
N GLY A 33 3.02 -10.41 21.58
CA GLY A 33 4.43 -10.06 21.67
C GLY A 33 5.20 -10.05 20.34
N TYR A 34 4.52 -10.03 19.18
CA TYR A 34 5.14 -9.83 17.86
C TYR A 34 5.49 -8.36 17.64
N ASP A 35 6.78 -8.04 17.80
CA ASP A 35 7.29 -6.72 17.45
C ASP A 35 7.63 -6.70 15.96
N ARG A 36 6.70 -6.13 15.17
CA ARG A 36 6.85 -6.02 13.72
C ARG A 36 8.02 -5.11 13.31
N ALA A 37 8.37 -4.11 14.13
CA ALA A 37 9.49 -3.22 13.85
C ALA A 37 10.85 -3.89 14.14
N LEU A 38 10.89 -4.82 15.08
CA LEU A 38 12.06 -5.66 15.33
C LEU A 38 12.24 -6.68 14.19
N VAL A 39 11.17 -7.40 13.84
CA VAL A 39 11.21 -8.43 12.78
C VAL A 39 11.56 -7.83 11.42
N SER A 40 11.04 -6.64 11.10
CA SER A 40 11.34 -5.97 9.83
C SER A 40 12.83 -5.67 9.61
N LYS A 41 13.63 -5.63 10.69
CA LYS A 41 15.08 -5.40 10.65
C LYS A 41 15.89 -6.69 10.70
N SER A 42 15.24 -7.85 10.80
CA SER A 42 15.90 -9.16 10.82
C SER A 42 16.23 -9.64 9.40
N THR A 43 17.28 -10.46 9.28
CA THR A 43 17.65 -11.13 8.02
C THR A 43 16.67 -12.24 7.63
N LEU A 44 15.80 -12.67 8.54
CA LEU A 44 14.78 -13.70 8.30
C LEU A 44 13.51 -13.16 7.64
N ALA A 45 13.33 -11.83 7.62
CA ALA A 45 12.17 -11.20 7.01
C ALA A 45 12.45 -10.85 5.54
N GLN A 46 11.37 -10.64 4.78
CA GLN A 46 11.45 -10.05 3.44
C GLN A 46 12.22 -8.72 3.56
N GLN A 47 13.33 -8.58 2.83
CA GLN A 47 14.26 -7.45 3.00
C GLN A 47 13.71 -6.13 2.44
N GLN A 48 12.79 -6.21 1.47
CA GLN A 48 12.19 -5.06 0.81
C GLN A 48 10.68 -5.19 0.73
N ILE A 49 9.98 -4.09 0.97
CA ILE A 49 8.55 -3.94 0.76
C ILE A 49 8.30 -3.10 -0.49
N THR A 50 7.16 -3.32 -1.14
CA THR A 50 6.72 -2.52 -2.29
C THR A 50 5.60 -1.59 -1.86
N VAL A 51 5.79 -0.29 -2.03
CA VAL A 51 4.75 0.71 -1.73
C VAL A 51 4.33 1.42 -3.01
N ARG A 52 3.04 1.69 -3.15
CA ARG A 52 2.47 2.42 -4.29
C ARG A 52 2.09 3.83 -3.88
N ILE A 53 2.52 4.81 -4.66
CA ILE A 53 2.33 6.22 -4.37
C ILE A 53 1.53 6.84 -5.51
N PHE A 54 0.40 7.44 -5.15
CA PHE A 54 -0.47 8.20 -6.04
C PHE A 54 -0.35 9.68 -5.69
N SER A 55 0.08 10.50 -6.65
CA SER A 55 0.29 11.94 -6.44
C SER A 55 -0.21 12.80 -7.61
N HIS A 56 -0.76 13.97 -7.28
CA HIS A 56 -1.14 15.05 -8.18
C HIS A 56 -0.13 16.21 -7.97
N PRO A 57 0.15 17.12 -8.94
CA PRO A 57 -0.50 17.37 -10.23
C PRO A 57 -0.10 16.43 -11.38
N ASN A 58 1.01 15.73 -11.28
CA ASN A 58 1.56 14.99 -12.42
C ASN A 58 0.85 13.65 -12.72
N ASN A 59 -0.25 13.35 -12.00
CA ASN A 59 -0.91 12.04 -12.01
C ASN A 59 0.10 10.89 -11.92
N ALA A 60 1.12 11.12 -11.08
CA ALA A 60 2.28 10.26 -11.01
C ALA A 60 1.96 9.09 -10.09
N LEU A 61 2.09 7.91 -10.70
CA LEU A 61 1.85 6.62 -10.11
C LEU A 61 3.21 5.92 -10.01
N ALA A 62 3.79 5.96 -8.81
CA ALA A 62 5.10 5.42 -8.53
C ALA A 62 4.98 4.15 -7.70
N THR A 63 5.68 3.10 -8.13
CA THR A 63 5.92 1.90 -7.32
C THR A 63 7.33 1.99 -6.79
N THR A 64 7.47 2.09 -5.48
CA THR A 64 8.75 2.32 -4.82
C THR A 64 9.10 1.12 -3.96
N PRO A 65 10.20 0.40 -4.27
CA PRO A 65 10.76 -0.58 -3.36
C PRO A 65 11.43 0.17 -2.20
N LEU A 66 11.15 -0.26 -0.98
CA LEU A 66 11.71 0.29 0.24
C LEU A 66 12.28 -0.83 1.11
N PRO A 67 13.31 -0.56 1.91
CA PRO A 67 13.72 -1.50 2.96
C PRO A 67 12.53 -1.89 3.85
N ASN A 68 12.48 -3.14 4.30
CA ASN A 68 11.52 -3.50 5.32
C ASN A 68 11.82 -2.73 6.61
N GLY A 69 10.78 -2.25 7.26
CA GLY A 69 10.90 -1.36 8.42
C GLY A 69 10.83 0.13 8.08
N SER A 70 10.74 0.48 6.79
CA SER A 70 10.53 1.86 6.34
C SER A 70 9.27 2.49 6.92
N ARG A 71 9.33 3.79 7.15
CA ARG A 71 8.21 4.60 7.66
C ARG A 71 7.74 5.62 6.63
N LEU A 72 6.61 6.26 6.91
CA LEU A 72 6.02 7.29 6.03
C LEU A 72 7.05 8.33 5.59
N ILE A 73 7.88 8.83 6.51
CA ILE A 73 8.88 9.88 6.20
C ILE A 73 9.88 9.46 5.11
N GLU A 74 10.23 8.18 5.03
CA GLU A 74 11.17 7.68 4.02
C GLU A 74 10.57 7.76 2.60
N VAL A 75 9.26 7.52 2.48
CA VAL A 75 8.52 7.75 1.24
C VAL A 75 8.48 9.24 0.93
N LEU A 76 8.15 10.08 1.91
CA LEU A 76 8.01 11.53 1.70
C LEU A 76 9.31 12.18 1.26
N ASN A 77 10.46 11.69 1.73
CA ASN A 77 11.77 12.17 1.30
C ASN A 77 12.05 11.93 -0.20
N SER A 78 11.39 10.93 -0.81
CA SER A 78 11.51 10.64 -2.25
C SER A 78 10.57 11.49 -3.12
N ILE A 79 9.65 12.23 -2.50
CA ILE A 79 8.63 13.01 -3.20
C ILE A 79 9.03 14.49 -3.16
N PRO A 80 9.05 15.19 -4.31
CA PRO A 80 9.29 16.62 -4.32
C PRO A 80 8.20 17.38 -3.53
N VAL A 81 8.61 18.07 -2.46
CA VAL A 81 7.72 18.75 -1.49
C VAL A 81 6.85 19.84 -2.12
N ASN A 82 7.28 20.38 -3.27
CA ASN A 82 6.59 21.45 -3.99
C ASN A 82 5.38 20.98 -4.81
N VAL A 83 5.19 19.67 -5.02
CA VAL A 83 4.08 19.12 -5.82
C VAL A 83 3.05 18.36 -4.99
N ALA A 84 3.37 17.88 -3.79
CA ALA A 84 2.44 17.07 -3.00
C ALA A 84 1.77 17.85 -1.85
N ASN A 85 0.45 17.68 -1.67
CA ASN A 85 -0.24 18.17 -0.48
C ASN A 85 0.06 17.28 0.73
N LEU A 86 1.18 17.55 1.40
CA LEU A 86 1.64 16.76 2.55
C LEU A 86 0.73 16.81 3.78
N LYS A 87 -0.30 17.68 3.82
CA LYS A 87 -1.25 17.71 4.94
C LYS A 87 -2.33 16.64 4.84
N GLU A 88 -2.58 16.12 3.64
CA GLU A 88 -3.73 15.27 3.35
C GLU A 88 -3.27 13.98 2.69
N ILE A 89 -2.55 13.19 3.48
CA ILE A 89 -2.06 11.88 3.04
C ILE A 89 -3.07 10.84 3.49
N THR A 90 -3.44 9.93 2.61
CA THR A 90 -4.22 8.74 2.99
C THR A 90 -3.41 7.49 2.74
N LEU A 91 -3.23 6.72 3.80
CA LEU A 91 -2.80 5.33 3.70
C LEU A 91 -4.02 4.45 3.45
N ILE A 92 -3.93 3.62 2.42
CA ILE A 92 -4.85 2.53 2.14
C ILE A 92 -4.06 1.23 2.31
N ARG A 93 -4.54 0.36 3.20
CA ARG A 93 -3.89 -0.92 3.55
C ARG A 93 -4.92 -2.02 3.57
N PHE A 94 -4.56 -3.19 3.07
CA PHE A 94 -5.38 -4.39 3.27
C PHE A 94 -5.03 -5.04 4.61
N ASP A 95 -5.99 -5.10 5.53
CA ASP A 95 -5.86 -5.87 6.75
C ASP A 95 -6.24 -7.32 6.48
N ARG A 96 -5.22 -8.19 6.42
CA ARG A 96 -5.39 -9.64 6.24
C ARG A 96 -6.13 -10.30 7.40
N GLN A 97 -6.07 -9.73 8.61
CA GLN A 97 -6.72 -10.29 9.79
C GLN A 97 -8.22 -10.11 9.76
N GLN A 98 -8.64 -8.91 9.37
CA GLN A 98 -10.05 -8.53 9.32
C GLN A 98 -10.63 -8.69 7.90
N ASN A 99 -9.79 -9.16 6.96
CA ASN A 99 -10.09 -9.32 5.54
C ASN A 99 -10.77 -8.08 4.93
N GLN A 100 -10.24 -6.90 5.24
CA GLN A 100 -10.84 -5.63 4.86
C GLN A 100 -9.80 -4.56 4.56
N VAL A 101 -10.20 -3.55 3.78
CA VAL A 101 -9.36 -2.39 3.49
C VAL A 101 -9.48 -1.36 4.61
N ILE A 102 -8.37 -1.07 5.29
CA ILE A 102 -8.25 -0.01 6.27
C ILE A 102 -7.76 1.26 5.58
N ARG A 103 -8.33 2.38 5.97
CA ARG A 103 -7.95 3.71 5.52
C ARG A 103 -7.53 4.55 6.71
N ARG A 104 -6.43 5.25 6.58
CA ARG A 104 -5.92 6.12 7.63
C ARG A 104 -5.46 7.43 7.03
N GLU A 105 -6.08 8.51 7.47
CA GLU A 105 -5.62 9.86 7.18
C GLU A 105 -4.38 10.16 8.03
N LEU A 106 -3.38 10.75 7.40
CA LEU A 106 -2.08 11.06 7.96
C LEU A 106 -1.68 12.48 7.56
N ASN A 107 -1.02 13.17 8.48
CA ASN A 107 -0.40 14.45 8.20
C ASN A 107 1.12 14.27 8.04
N GLY A 108 1.58 14.34 6.80
CA GLY A 108 3.01 14.23 6.46
C GLY A 108 3.85 15.37 7.02
N LYS A 109 3.29 16.57 7.18
CA LYS A 109 4.02 17.67 7.86
C LYS A 109 4.30 17.31 9.31
N ASP A 110 3.28 16.85 10.03
CA ASP A 110 3.43 16.49 11.44
C ASP A 110 4.39 15.31 11.60
N ALA A 111 4.35 14.34 10.67
CA ALA A 111 5.32 13.23 10.63
C ALA A 111 6.77 13.72 10.44
N ILE A 112 7.00 14.71 9.56
CA ILE A 112 8.32 15.33 9.34
C ILE A 112 8.76 16.12 10.59
N PHE A 113 7.83 16.80 11.27
CA PHE A 113 8.11 17.54 12.49
C PHE A 113 8.22 16.68 13.76
N GLY A 114 8.12 15.36 13.64
CA GLY A 114 8.43 14.41 14.72
C GLY A 114 7.22 13.79 15.42
N ASP A 115 5.99 13.99 14.92
CA ASP A 115 4.83 13.27 15.42
C ASP A 115 4.89 11.79 15.02
N SER A 116 5.28 10.95 15.97
CA SER A 116 5.37 9.50 15.80
C SER A 116 4.03 8.83 15.46
N SER A 117 2.89 9.44 15.82
CA SER A 117 1.56 8.91 15.48
C SER A 117 1.25 9.05 13.99
N GLN A 118 1.91 10.00 13.32
CA GLN A 118 1.76 10.27 11.89
C GLN A 118 2.84 9.53 11.08
N ASN A 119 4.01 9.29 11.67
CA ASN A 119 5.11 8.56 11.03
C ASN A 119 4.99 7.03 11.17
N ILE A 120 3.93 6.46 10.61
CA ILE A 120 3.60 5.04 10.72
C ILE A 120 4.63 4.12 10.05
N LEU A 121 4.72 2.87 10.53
CA LEU A 121 5.43 1.79 9.86
C LEU A 121 4.68 1.36 8.60
N LEU A 122 5.37 1.33 7.47
CA LEU A 122 4.81 0.89 6.20
C LEU A 122 4.82 -0.64 6.10
N GLN A 123 3.92 -1.17 5.30
CA GLN A 123 3.77 -2.59 5.03
C GLN A 123 3.85 -2.84 3.53
N ASP A 124 4.15 -4.08 3.18
CA ASP A 124 4.15 -4.51 1.81
C ASP A 124 2.78 -4.29 1.17
N GLU A 125 2.80 -3.76 -0.05
CA GLU A 125 1.64 -3.46 -0.87
C GLU A 125 0.77 -2.29 -0.34
N ASP A 126 1.24 -1.53 0.64
CA ASP A 126 0.60 -0.28 1.07
C ASP A 126 0.42 0.69 -0.11
N VAL A 127 -0.70 1.41 -0.07
CA VAL A 127 -1.02 2.44 -1.05
C VAL A 127 -1.09 3.78 -0.34
N ILE A 128 -0.29 4.73 -0.79
CA ILE A 128 -0.22 6.10 -0.27
C ILE A 128 -0.80 7.04 -1.31
N VAL A 129 -1.77 7.85 -0.90
CA VAL A 129 -2.44 8.84 -1.73
C VAL A 129 -2.15 10.22 -1.15
N LEU A 130 -1.60 11.14 -1.95
CA LEU A 130 -1.16 12.47 -1.52
C LEU A 130 -2.17 13.60 -1.84
N ASP A 131 -3.38 13.27 -2.29
CA ASP A 131 -4.43 14.25 -2.66
C ASP A 131 -5.84 13.65 -2.50
N ARG A 132 -6.80 14.46 -2.03
CA ARG A 132 -8.23 14.12 -1.92
C ARG A 132 -8.91 13.86 -3.26
N ASN A 133 -8.45 14.47 -4.35
CA ASN A 133 -9.07 14.26 -5.67
C ASN A 133 -9.00 12.79 -6.11
N TRP A 134 -7.88 12.12 -5.82
CA TRP A 134 -7.72 10.69 -6.04
C TRP A 134 -8.56 9.84 -5.08
N LEU A 135 -8.83 10.30 -3.85
CA LEU A 135 -9.70 9.59 -2.93
C LEU A 135 -11.13 9.44 -3.47
N ASN A 136 -11.68 10.50 -4.07
CA ASN A 136 -13.02 10.45 -4.64
C ASN A 136 -13.11 9.46 -5.81
N GLN A 137 -12.05 9.36 -6.62
CA GLN A 137 -11.96 8.43 -7.75
C GLN A 137 -11.72 6.99 -7.29
N ILE A 138 -10.83 6.76 -6.32
CA ILE A 138 -10.61 5.45 -5.70
C ILE A 138 -11.89 5.00 -5.00
N ASN A 139 -12.61 5.90 -4.33
CA ASN A 139 -13.91 5.59 -3.72
C ASN A 139 -14.92 5.12 -4.76
N TYR A 140 -15.01 5.81 -5.90
CA TYR A 140 -15.89 5.40 -6.99
C TYR A 140 -15.52 4.03 -7.56
N VAL A 141 -14.23 3.76 -7.77
CA VAL A 141 -13.76 2.45 -8.26
C VAL A 141 -14.01 1.36 -7.21
N VAL A 142 -13.63 1.57 -5.96
CA VAL A 142 -13.80 0.59 -4.86
C VAL A 142 -15.28 0.33 -4.56
N SER A 143 -16.17 1.33 -4.74
CA SER A 143 -17.61 1.18 -4.55
C SER A 143 -18.38 0.73 -5.81
N SER A 144 -17.84 0.87 -7.02
CA SER A 144 -18.44 0.33 -8.24
C SER A 144 -18.00 -1.11 -8.52
N TYR A 145 -16.80 -1.50 -8.08
CA TYR A 145 -16.31 -2.87 -8.08
C TYR A 145 -16.73 -3.61 -6.79
N THR A 146 -18.00 -3.45 -6.38
CA THR A 146 -18.58 -4.12 -5.21
C THR A 146 -18.97 -5.58 -5.48
N ASP A 147 -18.05 -6.35 -6.04
CA ASP A 147 -17.75 -7.58 -5.33
C ASP A 147 -16.63 -7.19 -4.39
N PRO A 148 -16.83 -7.27 -3.05
CA PRO A 148 -15.81 -6.80 -2.12
C PRO A 148 -14.50 -7.38 -2.56
N VAL A 149 -13.42 -6.62 -2.49
CA VAL A 149 -12.09 -7.18 -2.64
C VAL A 149 -12.00 -8.33 -1.64
N ARG A 150 -12.33 -9.55 -2.09
CA ARG A 150 -12.70 -10.64 -1.19
C ARG A 150 -11.50 -11.08 -0.40
N ASP A 151 -10.32 -10.85 -0.96
CA ASP A 151 -9.04 -11.30 -0.48
C ASP A 151 -7.93 -10.32 -0.90
N PHE A 152 -6.80 -10.38 -0.21
CA PHE A 152 -5.60 -9.59 -0.44
C PHE A 152 -5.15 -9.57 -1.91
N LEU A 153 -5.27 -10.69 -2.62
CA LEU A 153 -4.87 -10.76 -4.02
C LEU A 153 -5.71 -9.83 -4.91
N GLY A 154 -7.01 -9.72 -4.65
CA GLY A 154 -7.89 -8.80 -5.38
C GLY A 154 -7.51 -7.34 -5.16
N PHE A 155 -7.07 -7.00 -3.94
CA PHE A 155 -6.60 -5.66 -3.60
C PHE A 155 -5.37 -5.30 -4.43
N VAL A 156 -4.38 -6.20 -4.40
CA VAL A 156 -3.13 -6.04 -5.14
C VAL A 156 -3.40 -5.93 -6.64
N LEU A 157 -4.27 -6.77 -7.20
CA LEU A 157 -4.61 -6.75 -8.61
C LEU A 157 -5.35 -5.48 -9.01
N LEU A 158 -6.27 -4.97 -8.18
CA LEU A 158 -6.98 -3.71 -8.42
C LEU A 158 -5.99 -2.54 -8.55
N PHE A 159 -5.09 -2.36 -7.58
CA PHE A 159 -4.15 -1.25 -7.65
C PHE A 159 -3.10 -1.43 -8.75
N ARG A 160 -2.76 -2.67 -9.11
CA ARG A 160 -1.95 -2.96 -10.30
C ARG A 160 -2.68 -2.65 -11.60
N SER A 161 -3.99 -2.89 -11.71
CA SER A 161 -4.76 -2.53 -12.92
C SER A 161 -4.92 -1.02 -13.04
N LEU A 162 -5.21 -0.32 -11.94
CA LEU A 162 -5.26 1.15 -11.91
C LEU A 162 -3.94 1.79 -12.33
N GLN A 163 -2.81 1.17 -11.99
CA GLN A 163 -1.49 1.63 -12.44
C GLN A 163 -1.27 1.46 -13.95
N ARG A 164 -1.81 0.40 -14.57
CA ARG A 164 -1.66 0.12 -16.00
C ARG A 164 -2.62 0.92 -16.87
N ASP A 165 -3.82 1.21 -16.38
CA ASP A 165 -4.92 1.77 -17.16
C ASP A 165 -5.15 3.28 -16.93
N THR A 166 -4.14 4.00 -16.43
CA THR A 166 -4.22 5.43 -16.10
C THR A 166 -4.69 6.33 -17.25
N SER A 167 -4.56 5.88 -18.51
CA SER A 167 -5.00 6.58 -19.71
C SER A 167 -6.45 6.29 -20.13
N ASN A 168 -6.98 5.09 -19.90
CA ASN A 168 -8.29 4.66 -20.45
C ASN A 168 -9.42 4.61 -19.40
N VAL A 169 -9.12 4.29 -18.14
CA VAL A 169 -10.16 4.13 -17.09
C VAL A 169 -10.54 5.46 -16.44
N PHE A 170 -9.66 6.47 -16.50
CA PHE A 170 -9.86 7.77 -15.86
C PHE A 170 -10.26 8.89 -16.83
N PHE A 171 -10.11 8.70 -18.15
CA PHE A 171 -10.37 9.74 -19.17
C PHE A 171 -11.23 9.28 -20.37
N GLY A 172 -11.77 8.06 -20.34
CA GLY A 172 -12.67 7.56 -21.38
C GLY A 172 -14.09 8.12 -21.26
N GLY A 173 -14.41 9.20 -21.97
CA GLY A 173 -15.82 9.54 -22.26
C GLY A 173 -16.17 11.02 -22.44
N GLY A 174 -15.50 11.73 -23.34
CA GLY A 174 -15.83 13.12 -23.67
C GLY A 174 -15.57 13.50 -25.12
N ASN A 175 -15.85 12.60 -26.08
CA ASN A 175 -15.81 12.95 -27.51
C ASN A 175 -17.22 12.91 -28.11
N ASN A 176 -18.04 13.91 -27.76
CA ASN A 176 -19.28 14.18 -28.50
C ASN A 176 -18.97 15.11 -29.68
N ASN A 177 -18.29 14.56 -30.69
CA ASN A 177 -18.38 15.10 -32.04
C ASN A 177 -19.75 14.75 -32.61
N ASN A 178 -20.78 15.52 -32.26
CA ASN A 178 -22.05 15.49 -32.98
C ASN A 178 -22.06 16.63 -33.99
N ASN A 179 -21.34 16.39 -35.09
CA ASN A 179 -21.47 17.15 -36.32
C ASN A 179 -22.79 16.73 -36.98
N ASN A 180 -23.88 17.42 -36.66
CA ASN A 180 -25.13 17.31 -37.41
C ASN A 180 -25.39 18.61 -38.16
N ASN A 181 -24.74 18.69 -39.31
CA ASN A 181 -25.12 19.55 -40.41
C ASN A 181 -26.48 19.09 -40.95
N ARG A 182 -27.55 19.85 -40.66
CA ARG A 182 -28.80 19.79 -41.43
C ARG A 182 -29.30 21.20 -41.69
N ASN A 183 -29.00 21.66 -42.90
CA ASN A 183 -29.71 22.72 -43.60
C ASN A 183 -31.22 22.59 -43.41
N ASN A 184 -31.86 23.68 -43.00
CA ASN A 184 -33.23 24.03 -43.38
C ASN A 184 -33.46 25.51 -43.04
N ASN A 185 -33.33 26.38 -44.05
CA ASN A 185 -34.31 27.42 -44.37
C ASN A 185 -34.08 27.92 -45.80
#